data_AF-A0A429MJK6-F1
#
_entry.id   AF-A0A429MJK6-F1
#
_cell.length_a   1.000
_cell.length_b   1.000
_cell.length_c   1.000
_cell.angle_alpha   90.00
_cell.angle_beta   90.00
_cell.angle_gamma   90.00
#
_symmetry.space_group_name_H-M   'P 1'
#
loop_
_entity.id
_entity.type
_entity.pdbx_description
1 polymer ?
#
loop_
_entity_poly.entity_id
_entity_poly.type
_entity_poly.pdbx_seq_one_letter_code
_entity_poly.pdbx_strand_id
1 'polypeptide(L)'
;EFSKTQIEKDKKSTQNFLKRFEAIDSTGFSATDQLNKDLMIYQLKETLKNYDLKLYEMPFNQMWGLHLQFPGFISAIPFDNTKQYQDYIARLKQIPLILDQGIQLAKQGQKDGLMPPKYLIEKVAKQINSIATPAGKDSVFASPLKQFPKNISKAEQERLSREILQTIDQNVRPAYQKLGAFIQKDYLPHGRQHEGIWSLPNGDELYRFYVENNTTTLESPENIHQLGLKEVARIEAEMLKIAKAQGFNDLKSFQQSLKTNPAVFPKSREEILEIYRGYIAQMQPELPKL
;
A
#
# COMPACT_ATOMS: atom_id res chain seq x y z
N GLU A 1 -11.58 9.98 9.24
CA GLU A 1 -12.98 9.77 8.81
C GLU A 1 -12.98 9.74 7.29
N PHE A 2 -13.82 8.92 6.64
CA PHE A 2 -13.88 8.73 5.19
C PHE A 2 -15.25 9.11 4.62
N SER A 3 -16.00 9.99 5.30
CA SER A 3 -17.26 10.50 4.77
C SER A 3 -17.01 11.46 3.61
N LYS A 4 -17.98 11.60 2.69
CA LYS A 4 -17.90 12.61 1.62
C LYS A 4 -17.72 14.02 2.18
N THR A 5 -18.39 14.34 3.28
CA THR A 5 -18.23 15.62 3.97
C THR A 5 -16.80 15.83 4.43
N GLN A 6 -16.15 14.80 4.98
CA GLN A 6 -14.74 14.89 5.37
C GLN A 6 -13.83 15.06 4.15
N ILE A 7 -14.06 14.32 3.06
CA ILE A 7 -13.29 14.47 1.81
C ILE A 7 -13.36 15.89 1.27
N GLU A 8 -14.53 16.52 1.23
CA GLU A 8 -14.68 17.91 0.79
C GLU A 8 -13.97 18.89 1.74
N LYS A 9 -14.03 18.64 3.06
CA LYS A 9 -13.31 19.43 4.05
C LYS A 9 -11.79 19.31 3.88
N ASP A 10 -11.30 18.12 3.62
CA ASP A 10 -9.88 17.85 3.39
C ASP A 10 -9.43 18.51 2.09
N LYS A 11 -10.18 18.35 0.99
CA LYS A 11 -9.93 19.04 -0.28
C LYS A 11 -9.83 20.56 -0.10
N LYS A 12 -10.78 21.17 0.61
CA LYS A 12 -10.76 22.61 0.89
C LYS A 12 -9.56 23.02 1.75
N SER A 13 -9.19 22.19 2.73
CA SER A 13 -8.01 22.44 3.56
C SER A 13 -6.72 22.38 2.73
N THR A 14 -6.58 21.38 1.85
CA THR A 14 -5.47 21.25 0.90
C THR A 14 -5.38 22.45 -0.04
N GLN A 15 -6.51 22.92 -0.59
CA GLN A 15 -6.55 24.14 -1.41
C GLN A 15 -6.06 25.37 -0.65
N ASN A 16 -6.45 25.51 0.62
CA ASN A 16 -6.02 26.63 1.45
C ASN A 16 -4.53 26.55 1.77
N PHE A 17 -4.00 25.36 2.06
CA PHE A 17 -2.55 25.17 2.25
C PHE A 17 -1.78 25.49 0.98
N LEU A 18 -2.24 25.03 -0.19
CA LEU A 18 -1.58 25.30 -1.46
C LEU A 18 -1.47 26.81 -1.71
N LYS A 19 -2.57 27.55 -1.56
CA LYS A 19 -2.59 29.02 -1.69
C LYS A 19 -1.59 29.69 -0.75
N ARG A 20 -1.50 29.21 0.49
CA ARG A 20 -0.54 29.76 1.48
C ARG A 20 0.90 29.50 1.06
N PHE A 21 1.24 28.29 0.61
CA PHE A 21 2.60 27.95 0.16
C PHE A 21 2.98 28.70 -1.11
N GLU A 22 2.08 28.84 -2.08
CA GLU A 22 2.31 29.60 -3.31
C GLU A 22 2.52 31.10 -3.03
N ALA A 23 1.88 31.66 -1.99
CA ALA A 23 2.00 33.06 -1.60
C ALA A 23 3.26 33.41 -0.78
N ILE A 24 4.06 32.43 -0.36
CA ILE A 24 5.30 32.69 0.38
C ILE A 24 6.30 33.35 -0.57
N ASP A 25 6.76 34.57 -0.28
CA ASP A 25 7.91 35.16 -0.96
C ASP A 25 9.17 34.35 -0.61
N SER A 26 9.84 33.80 -1.62
CA SER A 26 11.06 33.01 -1.45
C SER A 26 12.34 33.81 -1.73
N THR A 27 12.24 35.13 -1.83
CA THR A 27 13.42 36.01 -1.94
C THR A 27 14.33 35.80 -0.73
N GLY A 28 15.60 35.45 -1.00
CA GLY A 28 16.60 35.20 0.05
C GLY A 28 16.53 33.82 0.70
N PHE A 29 15.68 32.90 0.21
CA PHE A 29 15.65 31.52 0.69
C PHE A 29 16.98 30.81 0.43
N SER A 30 17.34 29.92 1.36
CA SER A 30 18.36 28.92 1.08
C SER A 30 17.87 27.94 0.00
N ALA A 31 18.79 27.22 -0.64
CA ALA A 31 18.41 26.17 -1.60
C ALA A 31 17.49 25.10 -0.97
N THR A 32 17.71 24.76 0.30
CA THR A 32 16.89 23.81 1.05
C THR A 32 15.48 24.33 1.29
N ASP A 33 15.33 25.60 1.67
CA ASP A 33 14.00 26.18 1.92
C ASP A 33 13.20 26.32 0.63
N GLN A 34 13.87 26.68 -0.47
CA GLN A 34 13.27 26.70 -1.80
C GLN A 34 12.79 25.29 -2.19
N LEU A 35 13.64 24.27 -2.03
CA LEU A 35 13.26 22.88 -2.29
C LEU A 35 12.08 22.41 -1.43
N ASN A 36 12.09 22.74 -0.13
CA ASN A 36 10.99 22.39 0.78
C ASN A 36 9.65 23.01 0.32
N LYS A 37 9.68 24.27 -0.11
CA LYS A 37 8.50 24.96 -0.66
C LYS A 37 8.01 24.28 -1.93
N ASP A 38 8.92 23.99 -2.86
CA ASP A 38 8.58 23.38 -4.16
C ASP A 38 8.00 21.98 -4.00
N LEU A 39 8.59 21.16 -3.13
CA LEU A 39 8.08 19.82 -2.81
C LEU A 39 6.70 19.88 -2.16
N MET A 40 6.45 20.84 -1.28
CA MET A 40 5.13 20.97 -0.65
C MET A 40 4.06 21.43 -1.65
N ILE A 41 4.38 22.39 -2.53
CA ILE A 41 3.49 22.80 -3.61
C ILE A 41 3.18 21.60 -4.52
N TYR A 42 4.19 20.81 -4.89
CA TYR A 42 4.05 19.60 -5.70
C TYR A 42 3.10 18.59 -5.03
N GLN A 43 3.36 18.20 -3.78
CA GLN A 43 2.54 17.23 -3.03
C GLN A 43 1.07 17.70 -2.86
N LEU A 44 0.86 18.99 -2.60
CA LEU A 44 -0.48 19.56 -2.46
C LEU A 44 -1.24 19.54 -3.79
N LYS A 45 -0.57 19.85 -4.91
CA LYS A 45 -1.16 19.74 -6.26
C LYS A 45 -1.53 18.31 -6.62
N GLU A 46 -0.63 17.35 -6.36
CA GLU A 46 -0.93 15.93 -6.55
C GLU A 46 -2.11 15.47 -5.69
N THR A 47 -2.18 15.91 -4.44
CA THR A 47 -3.30 15.58 -3.54
C THR A 47 -4.62 16.15 -4.07
N LEU A 48 -4.63 17.39 -4.57
CA LEU A 48 -5.83 17.95 -5.20
C LEU A 48 -6.22 17.20 -6.47
N LYS A 49 -5.25 16.80 -7.28
CA LYS A 49 -5.50 16.01 -8.48
C LYS A 49 -6.11 14.64 -8.14
N ASN A 50 -5.66 13.97 -7.08
CA ASN A 50 -6.29 12.74 -6.58
C ASN A 50 -7.78 12.95 -6.23
N TYR A 51 -8.12 14.08 -5.59
CA TYR A 51 -9.52 14.42 -5.28
C TYR A 51 -10.33 14.70 -6.55
N ASP A 52 -9.77 15.43 -7.52
CA ASP A 52 -10.45 15.74 -8.79
C ASP A 52 -10.70 14.48 -9.63
N LEU A 53 -9.77 13.53 -9.59
CA LEU A 53 -9.89 12.21 -10.21
C LEU A 53 -10.75 11.22 -9.41
N LYS A 54 -11.28 11.65 -8.25
CA LYS A 54 -12.16 10.86 -7.38
C LYS A 54 -11.60 9.49 -6.97
N LEU A 55 -10.28 9.39 -6.82
CA LEU A 55 -9.62 8.10 -6.51
C LEU A 55 -10.08 7.50 -5.17
N TYR A 56 -10.60 8.33 -4.26
CA TYR A 56 -11.22 7.90 -3.00
C TYR A 56 -12.49 7.05 -3.19
N GLU A 57 -13.09 7.04 -4.38
CA GLU A 57 -14.30 6.25 -4.69
C GLU A 57 -14.00 4.77 -4.99
N MET A 58 -12.72 4.39 -5.11
CA MET A 58 -12.26 3.01 -5.18
C MET A 58 -11.46 2.62 -3.93
N PRO A 59 -12.04 2.67 -2.72
CA PRO A 59 -11.30 2.52 -1.46
C PRO A 59 -10.80 1.09 -1.19
N PHE A 60 -11.22 0.11 -1.99
CA PHE A 60 -10.88 -1.30 -1.81
C PHE A 60 -10.08 -1.84 -2.99
N ASN A 61 -8.84 -2.25 -2.72
CA ASN A 61 -7.96 -2.94 -3.66
C ASN A 61 -7.07 -3.95 -2.92
N GLN A 62 -6.51 -4.92 -3.63
CA GLN A 62 -5.81 -6.06 -3.04
C GLN A 62 -4.48 -5.74 -2.35
N MET A 63 -3.94 -4.52 -2.49
CA MET A 63 -2.61 -4.17 -2.01
C MET A 63 -2.65 -3.17 -0.86
N TRP A 64 -3.45 -2.11 -1.01
CA TRP A 64 -3.50 -0.96 -0.09
C TRP A 64 -4.93 -0.56 0.29
N GLY A 65 -5.91 -1.43 0.04
CA GLY A 65 -7.31 -1.15 0.33
C GLY A 65 -7.57 -0.86 1.81
N LEU A 66 -8.64 -0.09 2.08
CA LEU A 66 -9.05 0.30 3.43
C LEU A 66 -9.19 -0.89 4.39
N HIS A 67 -9.60 -2.06 3.90
CA HIS A 67 -9.72 -3.29 4.70
C HIS A 67 -8.37 -3.81 5.22
N LEU A 68 -7.25 -3.49 4.58
CA LEU A 68 -5.91 -3.91 4.97
C LEU A 68 -5.21 -2.90 5.89
N GLN A 69 -5.64 -1.62 5.86
CA GLN A 69 -4.98 -0.57 6.63
C GLN A 69 -5.00 -0.83 8.14
N PHE A 70 -6.14 -1.28 8.69
CA PHE A 70 -6.27 -1.52 10.13
C PHE A 70 -5.37 -2.65 10.66
N PRO A 71 -5.39 -3.87 10.10
CA PRO A 71 -4.49 -4.92 10.57
C PRO A 71 -3.02 -4.58 10.31
N GLY A 72 -2.70 -3.88 9.21
CA GLY A 72 -1.34 -3.44 8.90
C GLY A 72 -0.79 -2.40 9.88
N PHE A 73 -1.65 -1.56 10.46
CA PHE A 73 -1.23 -0.49 11.38
C PHE A 73 -0.90 -0.97 12.80
N ILE A 74 -1.34 -2.18 13.20
CA ILE A 74 -1.14 -2.68 14.58
C ILE A 74 0.34 -2.69 14.97
N SER A 75 1.24 -3.04 14.05
CA SER A 75 2.69 -3.09 14.29
C SER A 75 3.31 -1.71 14.55
N ALA A 76 2.63 -0.62 14.18
CA ALA A 76 3.07 0.74 14.43
C ALA A 76 2.48 1.36 15.70
N ILE A 77 1.57 0.64 16.40
CA ILE A 77 0.97 1.11 17.65
C ILE A 77 1.87 0.69 18.82
N PRO A 78 2.25 1.62 19.71
CA PRO A 78 2.97 1.25 20.93
C PRO A 78 2.03 0.54 21.92
N PHE A 79 2.55 -0.43 22.66
CA PHE A 79 1.81 -1.21 23.66
C PHE A 79 2.59 -1.34 24.97
N ASP A 80 3.18 -0.23 25.43
CA ASP A 80 4.10 -0.14 26.57
C ASP A 80 3.39 0.09 27.92
N ASN A 81 2.14 0.55 27.88
CA ASN A 81 1.38 0.89 29.09
C ASN A 81 -0.14 0.75 28.90
N THR A 82 -0.87 0.71 30.01
CA THR A 82 -2.33 0.55 30.04
C THR A 82 -3.08 1.56 29.17
N LYS A 83 -2.65 2.83 29.13
CA LYS A 83 -3.31 3.87 28.34
C LYS A 83 -3.27 3.53 26.84
N GLN A 84 -2.15 3.05 26.35
CA GLN A 84 -2.02 2.70 24.92
C GLN A 84 -2.93 1.52 24.53
N TYR A 85 -3.13 0.54 25.40
CA TYR A 85 -4.14 -0.51 25.18
C TYR A 85 -5.57 0.05 25.18
N GLN A 86 -5.88 1.02 26.06
CA GLN A 86 -7.18 1.69 26.06
C GLN A 86 -7.41 2.51 24.77
N ASP A 87 -6.39 3.24 24.32
CA ASP A 87 -6.41 3.97 23.04
C ASP A 87 -6.62 2.99 21.87
N TYR A 88 -6.01 1.80 21.92
CA TYR A 88 -6.23 0.75 20.93
C TYR A 88 -7.66 0.22 20.93
N ILE A 89 -8.25 -0.06 22.10
CA ILE A 89 -9.67 -0.44 22.22
C ILE A 89 -10.57 0.65 21.62
N ALA A 90 -10.28 1.92 21.89
CA ALA A 90 -11.01 3.05 21.31
C ALA A 90 -10.91 3.07 19.77
N ARG A 91 -9.72 2.80 19.20
CA ARG A 91 -9.52 2.68 17.75
C ARG A 91 -10.29 1.51 17.15
N LEU A 92 -10.27 0.33 17.79
CA LEU A 92 -11.03 -0.83 17.34
C LEU A 92 -12.54 -0.52 17.24
N LYS A 93 -13.08 0.23 18.22
CA LYS A 93 -14.49 0.66 18.22
C LYS A 93 -14.85 1.61 17.07
N GLN A 94 -13.87 2.26 16.43
CA GLN A 94 -14.11 3.15 15.27
C GLN A 94 -14.06 2.42 13.93
N ILE A 95 -13.50 1.21 13.87
CA ILE A 95 -13.40 0.44 12.61
C ILE A 95 -14.76 0.28 11.92
N PRO A 96 -15.87 -0.08 12.61
CA PRO A 96 -17.17 -0.25 11.96
C PRO A 96 -17.63 1.00 11.19
N LEU A 97 -17.50 2.18 11.80
CA LEU A 97 -17.88 3.45 11.19
C LEU A 97 -17.05 3.70 9.92
N ILE A 98 -15.73 3.48 9.98
CA ILE A 98 -14.86 3.75 8.85
C ILE A 98 -15.13 2.78 7.69
N LEU A 99 -15.33 1.50 7.98
CA LEU A 99 -15.68 0.52 6.94
C LEU A 99 -17.03 0.86 6.29
N ASP A 100 -18.01 1.29 7.08
CA ASP A 100 -19.30 1.74 6.55
C ASP A 100 -19.17 2.97 5.65
N GLN A 101 -18.32 3.92 6.02
CA GLN A 101 -18.00 5.08 5.16
C GLN A 101 -17.32 4.63 3.86
N GLY A 102 -16.36 3.71 3.94
CA GLY A 102 -15.72 3.11 2.75
C GLY A 102 -16.72 2.42 1.82
N ILE A 103 -17.72 1.71 2.38
CA ILE A 103 -18.81 1.13 1.59
C ILE A 103 -19.60 2.23 0.87
N GLN A 104 -19.89 3.36 1.52
CA GLN A 104 -20.61 4.47 0.87
C GLN A 104 -19.79 5.11 -0.26
N LEU A 105 -18.47 5.24 -0.10
CA LEU A 105 -17.59 5.73 -1.16
C LEU A 105 -17.54 4.76 -2.35
N ALA A 106 -17.39 3.45 -2.09
CA ALA A 106 -17.42 2.43 -3.14
C ALA A 106 -18.76 2.40 -3.89
N LYS A 107 -19.88 2.59 -3.17
CA LYS A 107 -21.21 2.73 -3.81
C LYS A 107 -21.31 3.99 -4.68
N GLN A 108 -20.60 5.07 -4.34
CA GLN A 108 -20.51 6.22 -5.23
C GLN A 108 -19.65 5.90 -6.45
N GLY A 109 -18.49 5.27 -6.27
CA GLY A 109 -17.64 4.84 -7.39
C GLY A 109 -18.37 3.94 -8.38
N GLN A 110 -19.22 3.04 -7.88
CA GLN A 110 -20.11 2.24 -8.72
C GLN A 110 -21.05 3.09 -9.59
N LYS A 111 -21.61 4.18 -9.04
CA LYS A 111 -22.47 5.11 -9.80
C LYS A 111 -21.69 5.92 -10.82
N ASP A 112 -20.47 6.30 -10.47
CA ASP A 112 -19.58 7.12 -11.29
C ASP A 112 -18.77 6.28 -12.31
N GLY A 113 -18.93 4.95 -12.31
CA GLY A 113 -18.19 4.03 -13.19
C GLY A 113 -16.74 3.78 -12.76
N LEU A 114 -16.34 4.24 -11.59
CA LEU A 114 -15.03 4.04 -10.98
C LEU A 114 -14.99 2.71 -10.22
N MET A 115 -14.66 1.63 -10.95
CA MET A 115 -14.66 0.26 -10.43
C MET A 115 -13.31 -0.44 -10.63
N PRO A 116 -12.80 -1.17 -9.63
CA PRO A 116 -11.65 -2.06 -9.81
C PRO A 116 -11.97 -3.23 -10.77
N PRO A 117 -10.95 -3.85 -11.38
CA PRO A 117 -11.12 -5.09 -12.12
C PRO A 117 -11.77 -6.19 -11.28
N LYS A 118 -12.72 -6.93 -11.87
CA LYS A 118 -13.47 -7.98 -11.19
C LYS A 118 -12.58 -9.01 -10.49
N TYR A 119 -11.52 -9.48 -11.16
CA TYR A 119 -10.59 -10.46 -10.60
C TYR A 119 -9.80 -9.94 -9.39
N LEU A 120 -9.64 -8.62 -9.24
CA LEU A 120 -9.02 -8.02 -8.05
C LEU A 120 -10.03 -7.90 -6.91
N ILE A 121 -11.30 -7.62 -7.20
CA ILE A 121 -12.36 -7.60 -6.20
C ILE A 121 -12.54 -9.00 -5.56
N GLU A 122 -12.38 -10.08 -6.34
CA GLU A 122 -12.38 -11.44 -5.81
C GLU A 122 -11.26 -11.68 -4.78
N LYS A 123 -10.07 -11.12 -5.02
CA LYS A 123 -8.95 -11.17 -4.06
C LYS A 123 -9.26 -10.36 -2.81
N VAL A 124 -9.85 -9.17 -2.97
CA VAL A 124 -10.31 -8.33 -1.86
C VAL A 124 -11.32 -9.09 -0.98
N ALA A 125 -12.29 -9.78 -1.59
CA ALA A 125 -13.26 -10.59 -0.86
C ALA A 125 -12.59 -11.69 -0.02
N LYS A 126 -11.61 -12.41 -0.61
CA LYS A 126 -10.83 -13.44 0.11
C LYS A 126 -10.06 -12.84 1.29
N GLN A 127 -9.42 -11.68 1.10
CA GLN A 127 -8.68 -10.99 2.16
C GLN A 127 -9.62 -10.56 3.30
N ILE A 128 -10.76 -9.95 2.99
CA ILE A 128 -11.76 -9.56 3.99
C ILE A 128 -12.22 -10.77 4.79
N ASN A 129 -12.52 -11.89 4.14
CA ASN A 129 -12.92 -13.12 4.82
C ASN A 129 -11.80 -13.65 5.73
N SER A 130 -10.54 -13.59 5.29
CA SER A 130 -9.40 -14.03 6.12
C SER A 130 -9.21 -13.17 7.38
N ILE A 131 -9.62 -11.90 7.34
CA ILE A 131 -9.60 -10.99 8.50
C ILE A 131 -10.83 -11.20 9.40
N ALA A 132 -12.00 -11.40 8.79
CA ALA A 132 -13.29 -11.53 9.50
C ALA A 132 -13.42 -12.84 10.27
N THR A 133 -12.86 -13.92 9.73
CA THR A 133 -13.14 -15.29 10.20
C THR A 133 -12.55 -15.59 11.57
N PRO A 134 -11.23 -15.39 11.82
CA PRO A 134 -10.61 -15.75 13.09
C PRO A 134 -11.20 -14.95 14.26
N ALA A 135 -11.60 -15.66 15.32
CA ALA A 135 -12.29 -15.10 16.49
C ALA A 135 -11.34 -14.98 17.69
N GLY A 136 -11.70 -14.12 18.65
CA GLY A 136 -10.95 -13.99 19.89
C GLY A 136 -9.44 -13.84 19.67
N LYS A 137 -8.64 -14.72 20.30
CA LYS A 137 -7.18 -14.66 20.28
C LYS A 137 -6.57 -15.00 18.91
N ASP A 138 -7.32 -15.69 18.05
CA ASP A 138 -6.86 -16.04 16.70
C ASP A 138 -7.02 -14.88 15.72
N SER A 139 -7.76 -13.83 16.10
CA SER A 139 -7.87 -12.60 15.32
C SER A 139 -6.53 -11.88 15.25
N VAL A 140 -6.18 -11.36 14.06
CA VAL A 140 -5.01 -10.49 13.89
C VAL A 140 -5.05 -9.27 14.83
N PHE A 141 -6.26 -8.76 15.12
CA PHE A 141 -6.46 -7.64 16.05
C PHE A 141 -6.14 -7.99 17.51
N ALA A 142 -6.02 -9.27 17.86
CA ALA A 142 -5.62 -9.72 19.19
C ALA A 142 -4.09 -9.87 19.34
N SER A 143 -3.29 -9.57 18.30
CA SER A 143 -1.83 -9.71 18.36
C SER A 143 -1.15 -8.97 19.54
N PRO A 144 -1.63 -7.79 20.02
CA PRO A 144 -1.02 -7.13 21.17
C PRO A 144 -1.19 -7.89 22.50
N LEU A 145 -2.07 -8.89 22.54
CA LEU A 145 -2.28 -9.74 23.71
C LEU A 145 -1.26 -10.89 23.82
N LYS A 146 -0.43 -11.10 22.78
CA LYS A 146 0.59 -12.15 22.79
C LYS A 146 1.68 -11.89 23.83
N GLN A 147 1.98 -10.62 24.09
CA GLN A 147 2.97 -10.21 25.08
C GLN A 147 2.56 -8.87 25.69
N PHE A 148 2.43 -8.86 27.02
CA PHE A 148 2.24 -7.64 27.79
C PHE A 148 3.57 -7.13 28.37
N PRO A 149 3.74 -5.81 28.50
CA PRO A 149 4.81 -5.22 29.29
C PRO A 149 4.76 -5.66 30.76
N LYS A 150 5.95 -5.80 31.38
CA LYS A 150 6.09 -6.24 32.78
C LYS A 150 5.48 -5.27 33.80
N ASN A 151 5.33 -4.00 33.43
CA ASN A 151 4.75 -2.93 34.26
C ASN A 151 3.22 -2.94 34.30
N ILE A 152 2.53 -3.79 33.52
CA ILE A 152 1.08 -3.94 33.58
C ILE A 152 0.73 -5.11 34.49
N SER A 153 -0.06 -4.87 35.54
CA SER A 153 -0.46 -5.89 36.51
C SER A 153 -1.29 -7.01 35.86
N LYS A 154 -1.25 -8.23 36.39
CA LYS A 154 -2.03 -9.36 35.86
C LYS A 154 -3.53 -9.05 35.78
N ALA A 155 -4.08 -8.39 36.80
CA ALA A 155 -5.49 -7.99 36.81
C ALA A 155 -5.82 -7.03 35.65
N GLU A 156 -4.93 -6.08 35.35
CA GLU A 156 -5.10 -5.18 34.20
C GLU A 156 -4.92 -5.91 32.87
N GLN A 157 -3.96 -6.84 32.75
CA GLN A 157 -3.79 -7.66 31.54
C GLN A 157 -5.06 -8.46 31.24
N GLU A 158 -5.68 -9.06 32.26
CA GLU A 158 -6.94 -9.80 32.12
C GLU A 158 -8.10 -8.89 31.72
N ARG A 159 -8.23 -7.72 32.35
CA ARG A 159 -9.26 -6.72 32.01
C ARG A 159 -9.12 -6.26 30.56
N LEU A 160 -7.92 -5.82 30.16
CA LEU A 160 -7.62 -5.35 28.81
C LEU A 160 -7.81 -6.46 27.77
N SER A 161 -7.39 -7.69 28.07
CA SER A 161 -7.61 -8.84 27.19
C SER A 161 -9.10 -9.09 26.94
N ARG A 162 -9.92 -9.11 28.00
CA ARG A 162 -11.37 -9.29 27.85
C ARG A 162 -11.99 -8.19 27.01
N GLU A 163 -11.66 -6.93 27.28
CA GLU A 163 -12.22 -5.79 26.54
C GLU A 163 -11.80 -5.78 25.06
N ILE A 164 -10.54 -6.11 24.76
CA ILE A 164 -10.05 -6.21 23.37
C ILE A 164 -10.76 -7.34 22.64
N LEU A 165 -10.79 -8.54 23.22
CA LEU A 165 -11.44 -9.71 22.60
C LEU A 165 -12.93 -9.46 22.38
N GLN A 166 -13.61 -8.88 23.37
CA GLN A 166 -15.01 -8.50 23.24
C GLN A 166 -15.22 -7.48 22.12
N THR A 167 -14.40 -6.44 22.03
CA THR A 167 -14.51 -5.41 20.98
C THR A 167 -14.25 -6.01 19.60
N ILE A 168 -13.29 -6.93 19.48
CA ILE A 168 -13.00 -7.64 18.23
C ILE A 168 -14.22 -8.44 17.77
N ASP A 169 -14.77 -9.27 18.65
CA ASP A 169 -15.85 -10.20 18.30
C ASP A 169 -17.22 -9.51 18.15
N GLN A 170 -17.46 -8.41 18.88
CA GLN A 170 -18.75 -7.70 18.86
C GLN A 170 -18.79 -6.52 17.89
N ASN A 171 -17.66 -5.90 17.56
CA ASN A 171 -17.63 -4.72 16.70
C ASN A 171 -16.85 -4.98 15.41
N VAL A 172 -15.58 -5.40 15.51
CA VAL A 172 -14.67 -5.43 14.36
C VAL A 172 -15.05 -6.54 13.38
N ARG A 173 -15.18 -7.78 13.85
CA ARG A 173 -15.50 -8.93 12.99
C ARG A 173 -16.85 -8.78 12.29
N PRO A 174 -17.96 -8.38 12.97
CA PRO A 174 -19.22 -8.12 12.30
C PRO A 174 -19.12 -7.03 11.22
N ALA A 175 -18.32 -5.98 11.44
CA ALA A 175 -18.11 -4.95 10.42
C ALA A 175 -17.36 -5.49 9.19
N TYR A 176 -16.33 -6.32 9.38
CA TYR A 176 -15.65 -6.99 8.28
C TYR A 176 -16.56 -8.01 7.56
N GLN A 177 -17.43 -8.72 8.28
CA GLN A 177 -18.43 -9.61 7.67
C GLN A 177 -19.43 -8.83 6.81
N LYS A 178 -19.93 -7.69 7.32
CA LYS A 178 -20.79 -6.77 6.56
C LYS A 178 -20.09 -6.27 5.30
N LEU A 179 -18.83 -5.86 5.41
CA LEU A 179 -18.01 -5.47 4.27
C LEU A 179 -17.85 -6.61 3.26
N GLY A 180 -17.55 -7.83 3.73
CA GLY A 180 -17.40 -9.01 2.88
C GLY A 180 -18.67 -9.32 2.10
N ALA A 181 -19.83 -9.23 2.77
CA ALA A 181 -21.13 -9.39 2.13
C ALA A 181 -21.39 -8.32 1.05
N PHE A 182 -21.10 -7.04 1.34
CA PHE A 182 -21.19 -5.96 0.35
C PHE A 182 -20.26 -6.21 -0.84
N ILE A 183 -18.99 -6.51 -0.60
CA ILE A 183 -18.02 -6.74 -1.67
C ILE A 183 -18.45 -7.90 -2.56
N GLN A 184 -18.93 -9.00 -1.99
CA GLN A 184 -19.31 -10.18 -2.76
C GLN A 184 -20.63 -10.01 -3.51
N LYS A 185 -21.65 -9.44 -2.86
CA LYS A 185 -23.02 -9.40 -3.40
C LYS A 185 -23.30 -8.16 -4.23
N ASP A 186 -22.78 -7.00 -3.81
CA ASP A 186 -23.13 -5.71 -4.40
C ASP A 186 -22.01 -5.13 -5.24
N TYR A 187 -20.73 -5.29 -4.86
CA TYR A 187 -19.63 -4.61 -5.55
C TYR A 187 -19.00 -5.46 -6.68
N LEU A 188 -18.72 -6.73 -6.40
CA LEU A 188 -18.09 -7.67 -7.33
C LEU A 188 -18.83 -7.81 -8.67
N PRO A 189 -20.17 -7.89 -8.73
CA PRO A 189 -20.89 -8.01 -10.01
C PRO A 189 -20.66 -6.82 -10.96
N HIS A 190 -20.31 -5.65 -10.43
CA HIS A 190 -20.07 -4.43 -11.20
C HIS A 190 -18.58 -4.21 -11.53
N GLY A 191 -17.68 -5.10 -11.09
CA GLY A 191 -16.26 -5.00 -11.39
C GLY A 191 -16.00 -4.97 -12.90
N ARG A 192 -15.12 -4.07 -13.35
CA ARG A 192 -14.77 -3.95 -14.77
C ARG A 192 -14.06 -5.21 -15.28
N GLN A 193 -14.25 -5.54 -16.55
CA GLN A 193 -13.69 -6.76 -17.15
C GLN A 193 -12.24 -6.58 -17.59
N HIS A 194 -11.89 -5.40 -18.09
CA HIS A 194 -10.54 -5.09 -18.52
C HIS A 194 -9.60 -4.86 -17.33
N GLU A 195 -8.32 -5.14 -17.52
CA GLU A 195 -7.25 -5.00 -16.53
C GLU A 195 -6.71 -3.57 -16.48
N GLY A 196 -6.56 -2.92 -17.64
CA GLY A 196 -5.91 -1.63 -17.77
C GLY A 196 -6.79 -0.46 -17.33
N ILE A 197 -6.23 0.52 -16.62
CA ILE A 197 -6.99 1.65 -16.08
C ILE A 197 -7.67 2.53 -17.15
N TRP A 198 -7.20 2.43 -18.41
CA TRP A 198 -7.80 3.03 -19.59
C TRP A 198 -9.30 2.73 -19.72
N SER A 199 -9.77 1.60 -19.17
CA SER A 199 -11.18 1.20 -19.28
C SER A 199 -12.12 1.91 -18.28
N LEU A 200 -11.61 2.87 -17.49
CA LEU A 200 -12.42 3.74 -16.64
C LEU A 200 -12.88 4.98 -17.42
N PRO A 201 -13.92 5.71 -16.98
CA PRO A 201 -14.46 6.87 -17.70
C PRO A 201 -13.43 7.95 -18.08
N ASN A 202 -12.40 8.16 -17.25
CA ASN A 202 -11.28 9.08 -17.49
C ASN A 202 -9.92 8.33 -17.48
N GLY A 203 -9.90 7.12 -18.04
CA GLY A 203 -8.79 6.19 -17.94
C GLY A 203 -7.43 6.72 -18.42
N ASP A 204 -7.38 7.51 -19.50
CA ASP A 204 -6.13 8.09 -20.01
C ASP A 204 -5.54 9.15 -19.06
N GLU A 205 -6.41 9.98 -18.49
CA GLU A 205 -6.02 10.98 -17.49
C GLU A 205 -5.54 10.32 -16.20
N LEU A 206 -6.26 9.29 -15.75
CA LEU A 206 -5.87 8.47 -14.61
C LEU A 206 -4.52 7.79 -14.84
N TYR A 207 -4.31 7.20 -16.02
CA TYR A 207 -3.05 6.52 -16.32
C TYR A 207 -1.88 7.50 -16.34
N ARG A 208 -2.07 8.67 -16.97
CA ARG A 208 -1.06 9.74 -16.99
C ARG A 208 -0.75 10.24 -15.58
N PHE A 209 -1.77 10.46 -14.77
CA PHE A 209 -1.60 10.85 -13.37
C PHE A 209 -0.79 9.80 -12.58
N TYR A 210 -1.07 8.51 -12.78
CA TYR A 210 -0.28 7.46 -12.13
C TYR A 210 1.14 7.36 -12.66
N VAL A 211 1.39 7.60 -13.95
CA VAL A 211 2.76 7.68 -14.48
C VAL A 211 3.52 8.79 -13.76
N GLU A 212 2.98 10.01 -13.74
CA GLU A 212 3.60 11.15 -13.07
C GLU A 212 3.86 10.87 -11.59
N ASN A 213 2.85 10.43 -10.84
CA ASN A 213 2.96 10.17 -9.40
C ASN A 213 3.94 9.02 -9.05
N ASN A 214 4.11 8.01 -9.91
CA ASN A 214 5.01 6.88 -9.62
C ASN A 214 6.42 7.06 -10.17
N THR A 215 6.64 7.99 -11.10
CA THR A 215 7.92 8.14 -11.81
C THR A 215 8.49 9.55 -11.72
N THR A 216 7.72 10.52 -11.21
CA THR A 216 8.01 11.95 -11.16
C THR A 216 8.33 12.58 -12.52
N THR A 217 8.03 11.89 -13.64
CA THR A 217 8.23 12.41 -14.99
C THR A 217 6.93 12.81 -15.66
N LEU A 218 7.02 13.82 -16.53
CA LEU A 218 5.95 14.27 -17.42
C LEU A 218 6.02 13.60 -18.81
N GLU A 219 6.93 12.63 -18.98
CA GLU A 219 7.03 11.85 -20.22
C GLU A 219 5.72 11.12 -20.53
N SER A 220 5.42 10.99 -21.82
CA SER A 220 4.21 10.29 -22.24
C SER A 220 4.31 8.79 -21.94
N PRO A 221 3.19 8.12 -21.60
CA PRO A 221 3.21 6.67 -21.40
C PRO A 221 3.72 5.88 -22.62
N GLU A 222 3.47 6.39 -23.84
CA GLU A 222 3.99 5.81 -25.08
C GLU A 222 5.52 5.91 -25.15
N ASN A 223 6.10 7.07 -24.86
CA ASN A 223 7.56 7.24 -24.83
C ASN A 223 8.21 6.29 -23.82
N ILE A 224 7.61 6.16 -22.64
CA ILE A 224 8.07 5.25 -21.59
C ILE A 224 8.00 3.80 -22.06
N HIS A 225 6.91 3.41 -22.73
CA HIS A 225 6.77 2.06 -23.29
C HIS A 225 7.86 1.76 -24.33
N GLN A 226 8.07 2.68 -25.28
CA GLN A 226 9.10 2.53 -26.32
C GLN A 226 10.51 2.50 -25.74
N LEU A 227 10.80 3.31 -24.72
CA LEU A 227 12.05 3.26 -23.97
C LEU A 227 12.22 1.89 -23.30
N GLY A 228 11.17 1.38 -22.65
CA GLY A 228 11.18 0.07 -22.01
C GLY A 228 11.50 -1.07 -22.97
N LEU A 229 10.87 -1.08 -24.16
CA LEU A 229 11.16 -2.10 -25.20
C LEU A 229 12.62 -2.06 -25.65
N LYS A 230 13.18 -0.86 -25.83
CA LYS A 230 14.60 -0.68 -26.20
C LYS A 230 15.53 -1.19 -25.09
N GLU A 231 15.23 -0.87 -23.84
CA GLU A 231 16.05 -1.30 -22.71
C GLU A 231 15.97 -2.81 -22.48
N VAL A 232 14.79 -3.43 -22.63
CA VAL A 232 14.66 -4.90 -22.57
C VAL A 232 15.54 -5.55 -23.63
N ALA A 233 15.44 -5.12 -24.89
CA ALA A 233 16.26 -5.67 -25.97
C ALA A 233 17.76 -5.49 -25.72
N ARG A 234 18.17 -4.31 -25.23
CA ARG A 234 19.57 -4.02 -24.89
C ARG A 234 20.08 -4.92 -23.75
N ILE A 235 19.32 -5.05 -22.67
CA ILE A 235 19.69 -5.86 -21.49
C ILE A 235 19.74 -7.34 -21.86
N GLU A 236 18.77 -7.86 -22.62
CA GLU A 236 18.76 -9.25 -23.08
C GLU A 236 19.96 -9.56 -23.99
N ALA A 237 20.37 -8.61 -24.85
CA ALA A 237 21.56 -8.77 -25.67
C ALA A 237 22.84 -8.87 -24.82
N GLU A 238 22.98 -8.04 -23.78
CA GLU A 238 24.11 -8.12 -22.85
C GLU A 238 24.10 -9.42 -22.04
N MET A 239 22.94 -9.83 -21.53
CA MET A 239 22.79 -11.11 -20.84
C MET A 239 23.17 -12.29 -21.75
N LEU A 240 22.81 -12.23 -23.03
CA LEU A 240 23.11 -13.29 -23.99
C LEU A 240 24.60 -13.41 -24.27
N LYS A 241 25.34 -12.30 -24.31
CA LYS A 241 26.82 -12.34 -24.41
C LYS A 241 27.44 -13.09 -23.24
N ILE A 242 26.96 -12.81 -22.03
CA ILE A 242 27.42 -13.49 -20.80
C ILE A 242 27.06 -14.98 -20.84
N ALA A 243 25.83 -15.32 -21.22
CA ALA A 243 25.38 -16.70 -21.34
C ALA A 243 26.25 -17.49 -22.35
N LYS A 244 26.54 -16.91 -23.51
CA LYS A 244 27.42 -17.50 -24.53
C LYS A 244 28.85 -17.69 -24.03
N ALA A 245 29.39 -16.71 -23.31
CA ALA A 245 30.72 -16.84 -22.69
C ALA A 245 30.78 -17.97 -21.64
N GLN A 246 29.65 -18.31 -21.03
CA GLN A 246 29.51 -19.44 -20.10
C GLN A 246 29.11 -20.76 -20.79
N GLY A 247 29.10 -20.81 -22.13
CA GLY A 247 28.82 -22.02 -22.89
C GLY A 247 27.34 -22.31 -23.17
N PHE A 248 26.45 -21.34 -22.93
CA PHE A 248 25.02 -21.47 -23.21
C PHE A 248 24.63 -20.82 -24.53
N ASN A 249 23.77 -21.47 -25.30
CA ASN A 249 23.36 -20.97 -26.62
C ASN A 249 22.31 -19.85 -26.55
N ASP A 250 21.53 -19.82 -25.48
CA ASP A 250 20.43 -18.87 -25.29
C ASP A 250 20.20 -18.56 -23.79
N LEU A 251 19.41 -17.52 -23.51
CA LEU A 251 19.08 -17.12 -22.14
C LEU A 251 18.23 -18.16 -21.40
N LYS A 252 17.40 -18.92 -22.12
CA LYS A 252 16.48 -19.90 -21.51
C LYS A 252 17.27 -21.06 -20.91
N SER A 253 18.22 -21.60 -21.66
CA SER A 253 19.13 -22.67 -21.25
C SER A 253 20.05 -22.21 -20.12
N PHE A 254 20.56 -20.99 -20.17
CA PHE A 254 21.30 -20.38 -19.06
C PHE A 254 20.46 -20.24 -17.79
N GLN A 255 19.25 -19.67 -17.87
CA GLN A 255 18.36 -19.53 -16.70
C GLN A 255 17.98 -20.89 -16.12
N GLN A 256 17.77 -21.91 -16.96
CA GLN A 256 17.45 -23.25 -16.50
C GLN A 256 18.62 -23.90 -15.76
N SER A 257 19.87 -23.70 -16.21
CA SER A 257 21.05 -24.23 -15.53
C SER A 257 21.22 -23.63 -14.13
N LEU A 258 20.97 -22.32 -13.98
CA LEU A 258 21.02 -21.65 -12.68
C LEU A 258 19.98 -22.22 -11.71
N LYS A 259 18.75 -22.49 -12.17
CA LYS A 259 17.68 -23.05 -11.32
C LYS A 259 18.01 -24.43 -10.75
N THR A 260 18.85 -25.22 -11.41
CA THR A 260 19.19 -26.58 -11.00
C THR A 260 20.62 -26.72 -10.48
N ASN A 261 21.41 -25.64 -10.47
CA ASN A 261 22.79 -25.67 -10.03
C ASN A 261 22.87 -25.51 -8.50
N PRO A 262 23.14 -26.57 -7.72
CA PRO A 262 23.18 -26.48 -6.27
C PRO A 262 24.28 -25.53 -5.77
N ALA A 263 25.29 -25.20 -6.58
CA ALA A 263 26.36 -24.29 -6.20
C ALA A 263 25.89 -22.82 -6.10
N VAL A 264 24.76 -22.45 -6.71
CA VAL A 264 24.21 -21.09 -6.61
C VAL A 264 23.08 -20.97 -5.57
N PHE A 265 22.79 -22.05 -4.83
CA PHE A 265 21.80 -22.05 -3.76
C PHE A 265 22.46 -22.17 -2.39
N PRO A 266 22.28 -21.17 -1.51
CA PRO A 266 22.71 -21.28 -0.12
C PRO A 266 22.01 -22.45 0.59
N LYS A 267 22.73 -23.12 1.48
CA LYS A 267 22.30 -24.33 2.19
C LYS A 267 21.68 -24.04 3.55
N SER A 268 21.85 -22.83 4.07
CA SER A 268 21.29 -22.41 5.36
C SER A 268 20.92 -20.92 5.37
N ARG A 269 20.13 -20.52 6.37
CA ARG A 269 19.82 -19.09 6.60
C ARG A 269 21.09 -18.30 6.90
N GLU A 270 22.00 -18.88 7.67
CA GLU A 270 23.28 -18.28 8.03
C GLU A 270 24.15 -18.06 6.78
N GLU A 271 24.19 -19.02 5.85
CA GLU A 271 24.96 -18.87 4.60
C GLU A 271 24.42 -17.74 3.71
N ILE A 272 23.09 -17.58 3.63
CA ILE A 272 22.48 -16.43 2.95
C ILE A 272 23.00 -15.12 3.54
N LEU A 273 22.99 -15.00 4.87
CA LEU A 273 23.45 -13.79 5.55
C LEU A 273 24.93 -13.51 5.32
N GLU A 274 25.78 -14.54 5.40
CA GLU A 274 27.22 -14.39 5.17
C GLU A 274 27.54 -13.98 3.73
N ILE A 275 26.84 -14.54 2.74
CA ILE A 275 26.99 -14.14 1.32
C ILE A 275 26.69 -12.64 1.14
N TYR A 276 25.54 -12.17 1.63
CA TYR A 276 25.17 -10.75 1.49
C TYR A 276 26.08 -9.83 2.30
N ARG A 277 26.51 -10.24 3.50
CA ARG A 277 27.51 -9.50 4.29
C ARG A 277 28.83 -9.37 3.54
N GLY A 278 29.28 -10.45 2.89
CA GLY A 278 30.47 -10.45 2.04
C GLY A 278 30.35 -9.46 0.88
N TYR A 279 29.23 -9.48 0.15
CA TYR A 279 28.96 -8.53 -0.93
C TYR A 279 28.98 -7.08 -0.44
N ILE A 280 28.33 -6.79 0.69
CA ILE A 280 28.33 -5.44 1.29
C ILE A 280 29.76 -5.03 1.67
N ALA A 281 30.50 -5.90 2.36
CA ALA A 281 31.87 -5.62 2.78
C ALA A 281 32.81 -5.34 1.59
N GLN A 282 32.58 -5.98 0.44
CA GLN A 282 33.33 -5.73 -0.80
C GLN A 282 32.93 -4.42 -1.48
N MET A 283 31.63 -4.09 -1.52
CA MET A 283 31.14 -2.88 -2.18
C MET A 283 31.41 -1.60 -1.37
N GLN A 284 31.29 -1.67 -0.04
CA GLN A 284 31.37 -0.52 0.84
C GLN A 284 32.66 0.33 0.71
N PRO A 285 33.87 -0.23 0.60
CA PRO A 285 35.08 0.57 0.39
C PRO A 285 35.19 1.19 -1.02
N GLU A 286 34.44 0.69 -2.00
CA GLU A 286 34.43 1.23 -3.37
C GLU A 286 33.44 2.39 -3.54
N LEU A 287 32.38 2.45 -2.73
CA LEU A 287 31.36 3.51 -2.82
C LEU A 287 31.90 4.94 -2.74
N PRO A 288 32.87 5.29 -1.85
CA PRO A 288 33.42 6.64 -1.79
C PRO A 288 34.28 7.04 -3.01
N LYS A 289 34.54 6.11 -3.94
CA LYS A 289 35.35 6.36 -5.15
C LYS A 289 34.49 6.72 -6.37
N LEU A 290 33.17 6.55 -6.28
CA LEU A 290 32.18 6.91 -7.31
C LEU A 290 31.81 8.40 -7.21
#